data_AF-A0A179FS35-F1
#
_entry.id   AF-A0A179FS35-F1
#
_cell.length_a   1.000
_cell.length_b   1.000
_cell.length_c   1.000
_cell.angle_alpha   90.00
_cell.angle_beta   90.00
_cell.angle_gamma   90.00
#
_symmetry.space_group_name_H-M   'P 1'
#
loop_
_entity.id
_entity.type
_entity.pdbx_description
1 polymer ?
#
loop_
_entity_poly.entity_id
_entity_poly.type
_entity_poly.pdbx_seq_one_letter_code
_entity_poly.pdbx_strand_id
1 'polypeptide(L)'
;MSSSTLLDLDRPSTSSTNTNTTTTTTFSNLDVANLRNVNGSTKPAAMAPSAVDLLLLTYNCAKTLVNANIFANHVHTALTNHATTLPDIVVFSIQEIAPLSTSFTGRLDDYYARLERALNLAAQRHEQNGAASWEEPLISVAQTNSVTESAKPQDRPYTIVDKRNVGYTAILVFTRDPERIRDVQHGDVGFGAAEMGNKGAVSVRILYDVDGTGAASTEMTFVATHLAAMEWNLARRNANWAAIMQRLTFSNPEAILDRLRGPEGTPPPTPHQSDDDSDASTERHRLLHETHHEEHLQVRRAMHNISVFKPSSHLFVLGDLNYRISTSSPPPNAVFPSLDPDSENYYPTFLPFDQLTRERHAGRTMHGLTEHEIRFPPTYKYDVLPKESPVADEDELEVPWKFAPHRYPSWTDRILYLDLPPWVKSRSDSPKMRVLAYDALPLLRNSDHRPVYLRMQVPLIAPKDLSPPASIEQNPDIESIKDPRVRLPVEIDPEAWSRRHAARQKELVTGWSAFLWTTKEGAWILTTMLAVGLTTWWLYKTG
;
A
#
# COMPACT_ATOMS: atom_id res chain seq x y z
N MET A 1 35.27 -59.32 -26.38
CA MET A 1 34.77 -58.78 -27.67
C MET A 1 34.87 -57.27 -27.55
N SER A 2 36.08 -56.73 -27.63
CA SER A 2 36.71 -56.17 -28.87
C SER A 2 36.07 -54.82 -29.20
N SER A 3 36.73 -53.66 -29.20
CA SER A 3 38.16 -53.26 -29.16
C SER A 3 38.22 -51.82 -28.59
N SER A 4 39.13 -51.46 -27.67
CA SER A 4 40.41 -50.73 -27.88
C SER A 4 40.31 -49.53 -28.85
N THR A 5 40.85 -48.32 -28.62
CA THR A 5 42.20 -47.91 -28.14
C THR A 5 42.12 -46.36 -27.93
N LEU A 6 42.46 -45.69 -26.82
CA LEU A 6 43.72 -45.44 -26.09
C LEU A 6 44.80 -44.63 -26.86
N LEU A 7 45.36 -43.62 -26.15
CA LEU A 7 46.73 -43.03 -26.22
C LEU A 7 46.93 -41.89 -27.25
N ASP A 8 47.73 -40.82 -27.03
CA ASP A 8 48.53 -40.36 -25.89
C ASP A 8 49.12 -38.94 -26.14
N LEU A 9 49.56 -38.32 -25.04
CA LEU A 9 50.77 -37.49 -24.82
C LEU A 9 51.12 -36.20 -25.59
N ASP A 10 51.43 -35.22 -24.74
CA ASP A 10 52.68 -34.42 -24.67
C ASP A 10 52.74 -32.92 -25.04
N ARG A 11 53.30 -32.19 -24.06
CA ARG A 11 53.80 -30.80 -23.89
C ARG A 11 54.94 -30.41 -24.88
N PRO A 12 55.67 -29.25 -24.80
CA PRO A 12 55.47 -27.92 -24.13
C PRO A 12 55.88 -26.67 -24.99
N SER A 13 55.75 -25.47 -24.35
CA SER A 13 56.58 -24.25 -24.47
C SER A 13 56.43 -23.28 -25.67
N THR A 14 56.24 -21.97 -25.41
CA THR A 14 57.31 -20.94 -25.43
C THR A 14 56.78 -19.56 -25.02
N SER A 15 57.61 -18.84 -24.27
CA SER A 15 57.53 -17.42 -23.91
C SER A 15 57.93 -16.49 -25.06
N SER A 16 57.37 -15.28 -25.12
CA SER A 16 58.18 -14.06 -25.38
C SER A 16 57.41 -12.75 -25.15
N THR A 17 57.99 -11.95 -24.27
CA THR A 17 58.01 -10.49 -24.14
C THR A 17 57.96 -9.66 -25.42
N ASN A 18 57.32 -8.48 -25.35
CA ASN A 18 57.82 -7.13 -25.76
C ASN A 18 56.63 -6.15 -25.90
N THR A 19 56.69 -4.83 -25.76
CA THR A 19 57.60 -3.81 -25.18
C THR A 19 56.79 -2.50 -25.24
N ASN A 20 57.02 -1.60 -24.29
CA ASN A 20 56.48 -0.25 -24.25
C ASN A 20 56.86 0.60 -25.47
N THR A 21 55.94 1.48 -25.89
CA THR A 21 56.29 2.67 -26.65
C THR A 21 55.76 3.90 -25.92
N THR A 22 56.72 4.70 -25.46
CA THR A 22 56.56 6.00 -24.80
C THR A 22 56.46 7.08 -25.88
N THR A 23 55.47 7.96 -25.80
CA THR A 23 55.47 9.22 -26.57
C THR A 23 55.50 10.39 -25.59
N THR A 24 56.68 10.99 -25.51
CA THR A 24 56.99 12.24 -24.83
C THR A 24 56.52 13.39 -25.70
N THR A 25 55.70 14.29 -25.17
CA THR A 25 55.47 15.61 -25.79
C THR A 25 55.82 16.70 -24.79
N THR A 26 56.68 17.59 -25.28
CA THR A 26 57.40 18.68 -24.62
C THR A 26 56.51 19.82 -24.14
N PHE A 27 56.82 20.35 -22.95
CA PHE A 27 56.31 21.62 -22.42
C PHE A 27 57.02 22.82 -23.05
N SER A 28 56.25 23.88 -23.34
CA SER A 28 56.73 25.26 -23.44
C SER A 28 55.95 26.13 -22.45
N ASN A 29 56.67 26.82 -21.59
CA ASN A 29 56.19 27.74 -20.55
C ASN A 29 55.55 29.02 -21.13
N LEU A 30 54.45 29.48 -20.52
CA LEU A 30 54.22 30.85 -20.04
C LEU A 30 52.77 30.99 -19.54
N ASP A 31 52.57 30.95 -18.23
CA ASP A 31 52.16 32.14 -17.45
C ASP A 31 51.82 31.74 -16.01
N VAL A 32 52.69 32.19 -15.11
CA VAL A 32 52.57 32.06 -13.66
C VAL A 32 51.85 33.30 -13.16
N ALA A 33 50.55 33.21 -12.90
CA ALA A 33 49.85 34.12 -12.00
C ALA A 33 48.44 33.59 -11.64
N ASN A 34 48.36 32.86 -10.52
CA ASN A 34 47.27 32.87 -9.52
C ASN A 34 47.13 31.50 -8.85
N LEU A 35 48.04 31.23 -7.93
CA LEU A 35 47.83 30.28 -6.84
C LEU A 35 46.86 30.92 -5.84
N ARG A 36 45.60 30.44 -5.79
CA ARG A 36 44.76 30.43 -4.57
C ARG A 36 43.55 29.51 -4.74
N ASN A 37 43.42 28.59 -3.78
CA ASN A 37 42.32 27.66 -3.52
C ASN A 37 42.09 26.47 -4.47
N VAL A 38 42.82 25.38 -4.20
CA VAL A 38 42.36 24.01 -4.49
C VAL A 38 42.39 23.23 -3.17
N ASN A 39 41.26 23.25 -2.46
CA ASN A 39 40.87 22.22 -1.50
C ASN A 39 39.39 21.92 -1.75
N GLY A 40 39.10 21.44 -2.96
CA GLY A 40 37.82 20.84 -3.31
C GLY A 40 37.96 19.33 -3.25
N SER A 41 37.63 18.73 -2.11
CA SER A 41 37.30 17.31 -2.04
C SER A 41 36.07 17.09 -2.93
N THR A 42 36.28 16.60 -4.15
CA THR A 42 35.20 16.11 -4.99
C THR A 42 34.71 14.80 -4.36
N LYS A 43 33.61 14.89 -3.60
CA LYS A 43 32.77 13.73 -3.28
C LYS A 43 32.51 12.98 -4.61
N PRO A 44 32.70 11.66 -4.67
CA PRO A 44 32.27 10.90 -5.84
C PRO A 44 30.79 11.17 -6.05
N ALA A 45 30.40 11.50 -7.29
CA ALA A 45 29.00 11.71 -7.66
C ALA A 45 28.24 10.44 -7.28
N ALA A 46 27.41 10.51 -6.23
CA ALA A 46 26.54 9.41 -5.87
C ALA A 46 25.66 9.10 -7.08
N MET A 47 25.69 7.86 -7.57
CA MET A 47 24.76 7.44 -8.63
C MET A 47 23.34 7.75 -8.17
N ALA A 48 22.54 8.36 -9.03
CA ALA A 48 21.14 8.62 -8.73
C ALA A 48 20.45 7.29 -8.35
N PRO A 49 19.58 7.28 -7.32
CA PRO A 49 18.84 6.09 -6.95
C PRO A 49 18.06 5.58 -8.17
N SER A 50 18.01 4.27 -8.36
CA SER A 50 17.30 3.63 -9.47
C SER A 50 15.94 3.03 -9.06
N ALA A 51 15.66 3.02 -7.75
CA ALA A 51 14.46 2.46 -7.15
C ALA A 51 14.14 3.16 -5.82
N VAL A 52 12.86 3.12 -5.44
CA VAL A 52 12.34 3.49 -4.12
C VAL A 52 12.38 2.25 -3.24
N ASP A 53 12.97 2.33 -2.05
CA ASP A 53 12.83 1.32 -1.00
C ASP A 53 11.52 1.55 -0.24
N LEU A 54 10.58 0.63 -0.41
CA LEU A 54 9.21 0.74 0.07
C LEU A 54 8.94 -0.33 1.13
N LEU A 55 8.46 0.08 2.30
CA LEU A 55 7.90 -0.81 3.32
C LEU A 55 6.38 -0.63 3.40
N LEU A 56 5.65 -1.71 3.19
CA LEU A 56 4.22 -1.81 3.36
C LEU A 56 3.93 -2.64 4.61
N LEU A 57 3.07 -2.17 5.51
CA LEU A 57 2.67 -2.91 6.70
C LEU A 57 1.15 -2.85 6.85
N THR A 58 0.52 -3.99 7.12
CA THR A 58 -0.90 -4.07 7.47
C THR A 58 -1.08 -4.61 8.88
N TYR A 59 -2.00 -4.03 9.64
CA TYR A 59 -2.30 -4.47 10.99
C TYR A 59 -3.75 -4.17 11.41
N ASN A 60 -4.48 -5.21 11.80
CA ASN A 60 -5.76 -5.06 12.48
C ASN A 60 -5.52 -4.82 13.99
N CYS A 61 -5.85 -3.64 14.48
CA CYS A 61 -5.60 -3.21 15.86
C CYS A 61 -6.71 -3.59 16.86
N ALA A 62 -7.76 -4.29 16.42
CA ALA A 62 -8.89 -4.70 17.26
C ALA A 62 -9.52 -3.55 18.09
N LYS A 63 -9.51 -2.33 17.55
CA LYS A 63 -10.06 -1.08 18.13
C LYS A 63 -9.35 -0.60 19.38
N THR A 64 -8.10 -1.02 19.59
CA THR A 64 -7.30 -0.68 20.76
C THR A 64 -6.09 0.17 20.39
N LEU A 65 -5.63 0.97 21.34
CA LEU A 65 -4.38 1.72 21.19
C LEU A 65 -3.19 0.75 21.20
N VAL A 66 -2.27 0.99 20.27
CA VAL A 66 -1.00 0.26 20.21
C VAL A 66 -0.03 0.82 21.24
N ASN A 67 0.66 -0.06 21.98
CA ASN A 67 1.82 0.34 22.76
C ASN A 67 2.98 0.62 21.81
N ALA A 68 3.37 1.90 21.70
CA ALA A 68 4.37 2.34 20.74
C ALA A 68 5.77 1.74 20.98
N ASN A 69 6.16 1.49 22.23
CA ASN A 69 7.49 0.95 22.56
C ASN A 69 7.62 -0.50 22.12
N ILE A 70 6.59 -1.31 22.43
CA ILE A 70 6.53 -2.74 22.03
C ILE A 70 6.42 -2.84 20.51
N PHE A 71 5.52 -2.06 19.90
CA PHE A 71 5.35 -2.12 18.46
C PHE A 71 6.59 -1.64 17.71
N ALA A 72 7.35 -0.68 18.25
CA ALA A 72 8.64 -0.29 17.69
C ALA A 72 9.66 -1.44 17.66
N ASN A 73 9.65 -2.34 18.65
CA ASN A 73 10.54 -3.53 18.63
C ASN A 73 10.21 -4.41 17.42
N HIS A 74 8.92 -4.63 17.14
CA HIS A 74 8.49 -5.46 16.02
C HIS A 74 8.73 -4.75 14.67
N VAL A 75 8.40 -3.46 14.57
CA VAL A 75 8.61 -2.66 13.35
C VAL A 75 10.10 -2.56 13.01
N HIS A 76 11.00 -2.55 14.00
CA HIS A 76 12.44 -2.58 13.77
C HIS A 76 12.87 -3.81 12.95
N THR A 77 12.28 -4.99 13.20
CA THR A 77 12.53 -6.18 12.37
C THR A 77 12.13 -5.93 10.92
N ALA A 78 10.96 -5.33 10.67
CA ALA A 78 10.52 -5.00 9.31
C ALA A 78 11.45 -3.96 8.61
N LEU A 79 12.04 -3.04 9.38
CA LEU A 79 12.98 -2.03 8.88
C LEU A 79 14.39 -2.57 8.61
N THR A 80 14.76 -3.73 9.15
CA THR A 80 16.14 -4.25 9.09
C THR A 80 16.26 -5.57 8.35
N ASN A 81 15.15 -6.31 8.18
CA ASN A 81 15.19 -7.59 7.51
C ASN A 81 15.69 -7.46 6.07
N HIS A 82 16.79 -8.16 5.75
CA HIS A 82 17.48 -8.16 4.47
C HIS A 82 17.87 -6.77 3.93
N ALA A 83 18.13 -5.79 4.80
CA ALA A 83 18.53 -4.45 4.39
C ALA A 83 19.44 -3.74 5.39
N THR A 84 20.23 -2.79 4.88
CA THR A 84 21.20 -2.01 5.66
C THR A 84 20.76 -0.57 5.92
N THR A 85 19.88 -0.03 5.07
CA THR A 85 19.34 1.33 5.17
C THR A 85 17.87 1.31 5.56
N LEU A 86 17.35 2.44 6.05
CA LEU A 86 15.91 2.59 6.25
C LEU A 86 15.20 2.79 4.89
N PRO A 87 13.95 2.31 4.74
CA PRO A 87 13.11 2.56 3.57
C PRO A 87 12.93 4.05 3.26
N ASP A 88 12.78 4.40 1.99
CA ASP A 88 12.43 5.77 1.56
C ASP A 88 10.99 6.12 1.98
N ILE A 89 10.07 5.16 1.80
CA ILE A 89 8.64 5.31 2.08
C ILE A 89 8.16 4.14 2.93
N VAL A 90 7.34 4.45 3.93
CA VAL A 90 6.63 3.47 4.75
C VAL A 90 5.14 3.72 4.66
N VAL A 91 4.34 2.69 4.40
CA VAL A 91 2.88 2.80 4.34
C VAL A 91 2.26 1.82 5.32
N PHE A 92 1.44 2.34 6.24
CA PHE A 92 0.65 1.53 7.17
C PHE A 92 -0.81 1.48 6.71
N SER A 93 -1.35 0.27 6.59
CA SER A 93 -2.77 -0.04 6.41
C SER A 93 -3.30 -0.59 7.73
N ILE A 94 -4.14 0.17 8.41
CA ILE A 94 -4.60 -0.15 9.75
C ILE A 94 -6.09 -0.46 9.71
N GLN A 95 -6.50 -1.61 10.22
CA GLN A 95 -7.90 -2.00 10.32
C GLN A 95 -8.32 -2.01 11.77
N GLU A 96 -9.60 -1.75 12.03
CA GLU A 96 -10.11 -1.62 13.40
C GLU A 96 -9.23 -0.68 14.21
N ILE A 97 -8.93 0.50 13.65
CA ILE A 97 -8.00 1.43 14.29
C ILE A 97 -8.47 1.87 15.68
N ALA A 98 -9.77 2.15 15.84
CA ALA A 98 -10.34 2.67 17.06
C ALA A 98 -11.82 2.26 17.23
N PRO A 99 -12.44 2.53 18.40
CA PRO A 99 -13.87 2.33 18.60
C PRO A 99 -14.73 3.14 17.61
N LEU A 100 -16.02 2.81 17.53
CA LEU A 100 -16.95 3.37 16.53
C LEU A 100 -16.98 4.90 16.56
N SER A 101 -17.21 5.47 17.75
CA SER A 101 -17.34 6.92 17.93
C SER A 101 -16.12 7.66 17.40
N THR A 102 -14.93 7.23 17.83
CA THR A 102 -13.64 7.81 17.43
C THR A 102 -13.38 7.68 15.92
N SER A 103 -13.56 6.47 15.39
CA SER A 103 -13.31 6.18 13.97
C SER A 103 -14.23 6.97 13.04
N PHE A 104 -15.53 7.03 13.36
CA PHE A 104 -16.52 7.64 12.48
C PHE A 104 -16.48 9.16 12.54
N THR A 105 -16.19 9.73 13.72
CA THR A 105 -15.97 11.19 13.87
C THR A 105 -14.61 11.64 13.34
N GLY A 106 -13.68 10.73 13.07
CA GLY A 106 -12.32 11.04 12.58
C GLY A 106 -11.37 11.53 13.68
N ARG A 107 -11.72 11.38 14.96
CA ARG A 107 -10.93 11.84 16.12
C ARG A 107 -9.77 10.88 16.44
N LEU A 108 -8.92 10.61 15.46
CA LEU A 108 -7.93 9.53 15.49
C LEU A 108 -6.51 9.98 15.83
N ASP A 109 -6.29 11.24 16.24
CA ASP A 109 -4.95 11.79 16.42
C ASP A 109 -4.07 10.99 17.40
N ASP A 110 -4.62 10.55 18.54
CA ASP A 110 -3.88 9.72 19.49
C ASP A 110 -3.47 8.37 18.89
N TYR A 111 -4.32 7.76 18.09
CA TYR A 111 -4.06 6.48 17.43
C TYR A 111 -2.96 6.63 16.38
N TYR A 112 -3.04 7.70 15.57
CA TYR A 112 -2.02 8.03 14.58
C TYR A 112 -0.67 8.36 15.24
N ALA A 113 -0.68 9.14 16.33
CA ALA A 113 0.53 9.52 17.06
C ALA A 113 1.27 8.29 17.65
N ARG A 114 0.54 7.28 18.14
CA ARG A 114 1.16 6.04 18.66
C ARG A 114 1.84 5.23 17.55
N LEU A 115 1.21 5.11 16.38
CA LEU A 115 1.77 4.42 15.22
C LEU A 115 3.00 5.15 14.67
N GLU A 116 2.91 6.48 14.53
CA GLU A 116 4.00 7.32 14.08
C GLU A 116 5.19 7.31 15.06
N ARG A 117 4.91 7.32 16.38
CA ARG A 117 5.94 7.17 17.42
C ARG A 117 6.62 5.81 17.31
N ALA A 118 5.87 4.73 17.12
CA ALA A 118 6.44 3.39 17.01
C ALA A 118 7.40 3.29 15.82
N LEU A 119 7.01 3.81 14.66
CA LEU A 119 7.86 3.81 13.46
C LEU A 119 9.14 4.63 13.68
N ASN A 120 9.02 5.84 14.21
CA ASN A 120 10.19 6.70 14.43
C ASN A 120 11.13 6.15 15.51
N LEU A 121 10.59 5.56 16.58
CA LEU A 121 11.41 4.90 17.60
C LEU A 121 12.16 3.69 17.02
N ALA A 122 11.50 2.90 16.18
CA ALA A 122 12.14 1.79 15.47
C ALA A 122 13.26 2.30 14.53
N ALA A 123 13.00 3.36 13.78
CA ALA A 123 13.97 3.96 12.86
C ALA A 123 15.20 4.54 13.58
N GLN A 124 14.98 5.25 14.69
CA GLN A 124 16.06 5.80 15.52
C GLN A 124 16.98 4.71 16.08
N ARG A 125 16.42 3.58 16.53
CA ARG A 125 17.21 2.44 17.01
C ARG A 125 18.11 1.86 15.92
N HIS A 126 17.61 1.76 14.69
CA HIS A 126 18.42 1.32 13.55
C HIS A 126 19.60 2.26 13.28
N GLU A 127 19.35 3.58 13.26
CA GLU A 127 20.40 4.57 13.00
C GLU A 127 21.44 4.63 14.12
N GLN A 128 21.04 4.43 15.38
CA GLN A 128 21.95 4.35 16.53
C GLN A 128 22.82 3.08 16.50
N ASN A 129 22.23 1.93 16.18
CA ASN A 129 22.97 0.67 16.07
C ASN A 129 23.95 0.67 14.89
N GLY A 130 23.63 1.36 13.80
CA GLY A 130 24.54 1.55 12.67
C GLY A 130 25.76 2.45 12.97
N ALA A 131 25.70 3.27 14.01
CA ALA A 131 26.80 4.15 14.44
C ALA A 131 27.75 3.49 15.46
N ALA A 132 27.37 2.35 16.06
CA ALA A 132 28.18 1.63 17.03
C ALA A 132 29.05 0.55 16.34
N SER A 133 30.29 0.89 15.97
CA SER A 133 31.31 -0.10 15.63
C SER A 133 31.88 -0.75 16.91
N TRP A 134 31.79 -2.08 16.99
CA TRP A 134 32.51 -2.97 17.91
C TRP A 134 32.53 -2.57 19.40
N GLU A 135 31.43 -2.83 20.10
CA GLU A 135 31.43 -3.33 21.48
C GLU A 135 29.99 -3.78 21.79
N GLU A 136 29.80 -5.08 22.10
CA GLU A 136 28.54 -5.58 22.67
C GLU A 136 28.23 -4.81 23.96
N PRO A 137 26.96 -4.42 24.19
CA PRO A 137 26.29 -5.10 25.30
C PRO A 137 24.78 -5.30 25.13
N LEU A 138 24.28 -6.35 25.77
CA LEU A 138 22.92 -6.49 26.28
C LEU A 138 22.48 -5.19 26.99
N ILE A 139 21.62 -4.40 26.34
CA ILE A 139 21.07 -3.17 26.95
C ILE A 139 19.92 -3.58 27.88
N SER A 140 20.08 -3.32 29.18
CA SER A 140 19.00 -3.44 30.15
C SER A 140 18.01 -2.28 29.99
N VAL A 141 16.72 -2.61 30.05
CA VAL A 141 15.58 -1.69 29.83
C VAL A 141 15.46 -0.60 30.92
N ALA A 142 16.34 -0.60 31.94
CA ALA A 142 16.27 0.33 33.05
C ALA A 142 16.65 1.79 32.73
N GLN A 143 17.16 2.10 31.52
CA GLN A 143 17.58 3.46 31.14
C GLN A 143 16.63 4.18 30.16
N THR A 144 15.49 3.61 29.77
CA THR A 144 14.58 4.21 28.77
C THR A 144 13.62 5.29 29.31
N ASN A 145 13.63 5.57 30.62
CA ASN A 145 12.72 6.53 31.25
C ASN A 145 13.05 8.02 31.04
N SER A 146 13.96 8.38 30.12
CA SER A 146 14.28 9.79 29.83
C SER A 146 14.29 10.15 28.34
N VAL A 147 13.53 9.46 27.47
CA VAL A 147 13.13 10.07 26.20
C VAL A 147 11.93 10.98 26.49
N THR A 148 12.26 12.15 27.04
CA THR A 148 11.35 13.28 27.26
C THR A 148 10.52 13.59 26.01
N GLU A 149 9.29 14.07 26.22
CA GLU A 149 8.30 14.58 25.25
C GLU A 149 8.81 15.77 24.39
N SER A 150 10.13 15.93 24.21
CA SER A 150 10.78 17.10 23.64
C SER A 150 11.73 16.77 22.49
N ALA A 151 11.57 15.64 21.79
CA ALA A 151 12.30 15.43 20.55
C ALA A 151 11.92 16.57 19.59
N LYS A 152 12.90 17.42 19.24
CA LYS A 152 12.66 18.52 18.30
C LYS A 152 12.19 17.89 16.97
N PRO A 153 11.37 18.59 16.16
CA PRO A 153 10.90 18.07 14.87
C PRO A 153 12.01 17.54 13.95
N GLN A 154 13.26 17.97 14.14
CA GLN A 154 14.46 17.54 13.42
C GLN A 154 15.00 16.14 13.77
N ASP A 155 14.56 15.50 14.87
CA ASP A 155 15.08 14.19 15.31
C ASP A 155 14.23 12.98 14.85
N ARG A 156 13.21 13.21 14.00
CA ARG A 156 12.30 12.16 13.52
C ARG A 156 12.74 11.68 12.12
N PRO A 157 13.21 10.42 11.96
CA PRO A 157 13.62 9.92 10.65
C PRO A 157 12.50 9.88 9.60
N TYR A 158 11.24 9.79 10.04
CA TYR A 158 10.07 9.74 9.17
C TYR A 158 9.05 10.84 9.50
N THR A 159 8.58 11.50 8.45
CA THR A 159 7.46 12.45 8.49
C THR A 159 6.22 11.85 7.83
N ILE A 160 5.05 12.09 8.40
CA ILE A 160 3.79 11.69 7.78
C ILE A 160 3.42 12.65 6.64
N VAL A 161 3.20 12.09 5.45
CA VAL A 161 2.79 12.82 4.24
C VAL A 161 1.28 12.99 4.20
N ASP A 162 0.55 11.88 4.39
CA ASP A 162 -0.91 11.87 4.39
C ASP A 162 -1.42 10.79 5.35
N LYS A 163 -2.58 11.06 5.95
CA LYS A 163 -3.31 10.13 6.82
C LYS A 163 -4.80 10.23 6.52
N ARG A 164 -5.44 9.10 6.25
CA ARG A 164 -6.86 9.04 5.87
C ARG A 164 -7.54 7.84 6.50
N ASN A 165 -8.84 7.93 6.73
CA ASN A 165 -9.64 6.78 7.15
C ASN A 165 -11.03 6.76 6.51
N VAL A 166 -11.56 5.56 6.35
CA VAL A 166 -12.97 5.28 6.06
C VAL A 166 -13.48 4.29 7.10
N GLY A 167 -14.47 4.72 7.90
CA GLY A 167 -14.84 4.06 9.14
C GLY A 167 -13.63 3.58 9.94
N TYR A 168 -13.47 2.26 10.07
CA TYR A 168 -12.41 1.61 10.87
C TYR A 168 -11.08 1.39 10.15
N THR A 169 -11.01 1.68 8.85
CA THR A 169 -9.82 1.41 8.04
C THR A 169 -9.07 2.70 7.80
N ALA A 170 -7.79 2.73 8.11
CA ALA A 170 -6.93 3.89 7.91
C ALA A 170 -5.70 3.55 7.08
N ILE A 171 -5.17 4.57 6.41
CA ILE A 171 -3.88 4.54 5.72
C ILE A 171 -3.02 5.69 6.23
N LEU A 172 -1.75 5.41 6.51
CA LEU A 172 -0.75 6.41 6.88
C LEU A 172 0.45 6.23 5.95
N VAL A 173 0.89 7.31 5.31
CA VAL A 173 2.05 7.32 4.41
C VAL A 173 3.14 8.16 5.05
N PHE A 174 4.31 7.57 5.25
CA PHE A 174 5.49 8.20 5.83
C PHE A 174 6.63 8.24 4.81
N THR A 175 7.46 9.27 4.89
CA THR A 175 8.65 9.42 4.05
C THR A 175 9.83 9.94 4.87
N ARG A 176 11.04 9.59 4.44
CA ARG A 176 12.27 10.23 4.93
C ARG A 176 12.49 11.63 4.37
N ASP A 177 11.99 11.87 3.17
CA ASP A 177 12.18 13.11 2.43
C ASP A 177 10.84 13.60 1.86
N PRO A 178 10.16 14.54 2.55
CA PRO A 178 8.88 15.10 2.10
C PRO A 178 8.97 15.88 0.79
N GLU A 179 10.13 16.46 0.45
CA GLU A 179 10.29 17.28 -0.76
C GLU A 179 10.20 16.45 -2.05
N ARG A 180 10.46 15.14 -1.94
CA ARG A 180 10.32 14.17 -3.03
C ARG A 180 8.89 13.72 -3.28
N ILE A 181 7.94 14.08 -2.41
CA ILE A 181 6.55 13.62 -2.51
C ILE A 181 5.69 14.72 -3.11
N ARG A 182 5.02 14.40 -4.22
CA ARG A 182 4.19 15.31 -5.01
C ARG A 182 2.85 14.68 -5.35
N ASP A 183 1.93 15.50 -5.85
CA ASP A 183 0.64 15.09 -6.42
C ASP A 183 -0.15 14.09 -5.55
N VAL A 184 -0.23 14.38 -4.24
CA VAL A 184 -0.94 13.54 -3.29
C VAL A 184 -2.44 13.57 -3.58
N GLN A 185 -2.99 12.43 -3.98
CA GLN A 185 -4.42 12.23 -4.24
C GLN A 185 -4.97 11.17 -3.30
N HIS A 186 -6.26 11.23 -3.01
CA HIS A 186 -6.94 10.27 -2.15
C HIS A 186 -8.25 9.81 -2.77
N GLY A 187 -8.68 8.63 -2.36
CA GLY A 187 -9.99 8.08 -2.69
C GLY A 187 -10.37 7.03 -1.67
N ASP A 188 -11.67 6.89 -1.42
CA ASP A 188 -12.20 5.94 -0.45
C ASP A 188 -13.52 5.33 -0.91
N VAL A 189 -13.88 4.21 -0.31
CA VAL A 189 -15.17 3.56 -0.51
C VAL A 189 -15.58 2.78 0.74
N GLY A 190 -16.82 2.98 1.19
CA GLY A 190 -17.48 2.13 2.18
C GLY A 190 -18.33 1.05 1.50
N PHE A 191 -18.39 -0.14 2.07
CA PHE A 191 -19.25 -1.24 1.59
C PHE A 191 -19.99 -1.99 2.71
N GLY A 192 -20.16 -1.31 3.84
CA GLY A 192 -21.00 -1.74 4.95
C GLY A 192 -22.49 -1.53 4.71
N ALA A 193 -23.28 -1.69 5.78
CA ALA A 193 -24.72 -1.43 5.71
C ALA A 193 -24.98 0.02 5.29
N ALA A 194 -25.89 0.23 4.32
CA ALA A 194 -26.13 1.55 3.71
C ALA A 194 -24.87 2.25 3.17
N GLU A 195 -23.90 1.47 2.68
CA GLU A 195 -22.60 1.93 2.16
C GLU A 195 -21.69 2.58 3.22
N MET A 196 -21.99 2.42 4.50
CA MET A 196 -21.16 2.93 5.60
C MET A 196 -19.82 2.19 5.69
N GLY A 197 -18.77 2.88 6.12
CA GLY A 197 -17.37 2.45 6.15
C GLY A 197 -16.98 1.51 7.29
N ASN A 198 -17.93 0.84 7.97
CA ASN A 198 -17.57 -0.19 8.96
C ASN A 198 -16.73 -1.32 8.33
N LYS A 199 -16.83 -1.47 7.01
CA LYS A 199 -15.86 -2.13 6.12
C LYS A 199 -15.68 -1.24 4.90
N GLY A 200 -14.46 -1.15 4.39
CA GLY A 200 -14.14 -0.17 3.35
C GLY A 200 -12.72 -0.29 2.83
N ALA A 201 -12.39 0.61 1.92
CA ALA A 201 -11.03 0.83 1.47
C ALA A 201 -10.74 2.33 1.40
N VAL A 202 -9.53 2.70 1.78
CA VAL A 202 -9.00 4.06 1.67
C VAL A 202 -7.68 4.00 0.93
N SER A 203 -7.43 4.98 0.08
CA SER A 203 -6.29 4.99 -0.81
C SER A 203 -5.59 6.33 -0.82
N VAL A 204 -4.28 6.26 -1.03
CA VAL A 204 -3.41 7.41 -1.26
C VAL A 204 -2.60 7.11 -2.51
N ARG A 205 -2.55 8.07 -3.42
CA ARG A 205 -1.68 8.06 -4.59
C ARG A 205 -0.70 9.20 -4.47
N ILE A 206 0.56 8.93 -4.76
CA ILE A 206 1.65 9.91 -4.72
C ILE A 206 2.54 9.78 -5.94
N LEU A 207 3.16 10.89 -6.32
CA LEU A 207 4.33 10.92 -7.20
C LEU A 207 5.58 11.03 -6.32
N TYR A 208 6.50 10.09 -6.44
CA TYR A 208 7.84 10.19 -5.88
C TYR A 208 8.78 10.72 -6.96
N ASP A 209 9.47 11.82 -6.69
CA ASP A 209 10.34 12.52 -7.64
C ASP A 209 11.67 12.87 -6.95
N VAL A 210 12.76 12.25 -7.39
CA VAL A 210 14.05 12.26 -6.67
C VAL A 210 14.66 13.66 -6.58
N ASP A 211 14.59 14.43 -7.67
CA ASP A 211 15.24 15.74 -7.81
C ASP A 211 14.25 16.84 -8.18
N GLY A 212 12.97 16.49 -8.34
CA GLY A 212 11.93 17.43 -8.68
C GLY A 212 11.85 17.80 -10.16
N THR A 213 12.67 17.17 -11.01
CA THR A 213 12.67 17.39 -12.46
C THR A 213 11.71 16.45 -13.19
N GLY A 214 11.23 15.40 -12.50
CA GLY A 214 10.42 14.33 -13.08
C GLY A 214 11.23 13.29 -13.85
N ALA A 215 12.53 13.48 -14.07
CA ALA A 215 13.38 12.55 -14.82
C ALA A 215 13.57 11.20 -14.09
N ALA A 216 13.74 11.25 -12.77
CA ALA A 216 13.82 10.08 -11.89
C ALA A 216 12.60 10.08 -10.97
N SER A 217 11.45 9.67 -11.52
CA SER A 217 10.18 9.69 -10.81
C SER A 217 9.41 8.39 -10.97
N THR A 218 8.47 8.13 -10.06
CA THR A 218 7.50 7.05 -10.17
C THR A 218 6.23 7.39 -9.42
N GLU A 219 5.07 7.06 -9.99
CA GLU A 219 3.78 7.22 -9.32
C GLU A 219 3.36 5.91 -8.64
N MET A 220 2.86 5.98 -7.41
CA MET A 220 2.46 4.83 -6.62
C MET A 220 1.09 5.06 -5.99
N THR A 221 0.22 4.06 -6.12
CA THR A 221 -1.12 4.01 -5.55
C THR A 221 -1.17 2.92 -4.49
N PHE A 222 -1.55 3.29 -3.28
CA PHE A 222 -1.71 2.39 -2.14
C PHE A 222 -3.18 2.28 -1.74
N VAL A 223 -3.70 1.07 -1.58
CA VAL A 223 -5.08 0.80 -1.16
C VAL A 223 -5.07 0.00 0.14
N ALA A 224 -5.42 0.66 1.24
CA ALA A 224 -5.67 0.03 2.52
C ALA A 224 -7.12 -0.46 2.58
N THR A 225 -7.37 -1.73 2.90
CA THR A 225 -8.74 -2.26 2.91
C THR A 225 -9.06 -3.23 4.04
N HIS A 226 -10.33 -3.29 4.42
CA HIS A 226 -10.87 -4.26 5.36
C HIS A 226 -12.13 -4.91 4.74
N LEU A 227 -12.00 -6.14 4.27
CA LEU A 227 -13.08 -6.85 3.56
C LEU A 227 -14.05 -7.56 4.54
N ALA A 228 -15.14 -8.13 4.01
CA ALA A 228 -16.12 -8.84 4.80
C ALA A 228 -15.54 -10.03 5.59
N ALA A 229 -15.76 -10.02 6.90
CA ALA A 229 -15.35 -11.07 7.84
C ALA A 229 -16.24 -12.32 7.77
N MET A 230 -15.85 -13.37 8.50
CA MET A 230 -16.49 -14.70 8.61
C MET A 230 -16.21 -15.64 7.43
N GLU A 231 -16.17 -16.94 7.74
CA GLU A 231 -15.82 -18.03 6.83
C GLU A 231 -16.71 -18.07 5.58
N TRP A 232 -18.03 -17.95 5.78
CA TRP A 232 -19.05 -18.07 4.72
C TRP A 232 -19.15 -16.86 3.78
N ASN A 233 -18.48 -15.74 4.09
CA ASN A 233 -18.61 -14.49 3.32
C ASN A 233 -17.63 -14.39 2.13
N LEU A 234 -17.22 -15.53 1.54
CA LEU A 234 -16.29 -15.56 0.40
C LEU A 234 -16.79 -14.72 -0.78
N ALA A 235 -18.02 -14.95 -1.22
CA ALA A 235 -18.62 -14.18 -2.32
C ALA A 235 -18.70 -12.68 -1.99
N ARG A 236 -18.96 -12.34 -0.72
CA ARG A 236 -19.01 -10.94 -0.27
C ARG A 236 -17.64 -10.28 -0.30
N ARG A 237 -16.55 -10.99 0.02
CA ARG A 237 -15.18 -10.47 -0.13
C ARG A 237 -14.83 -10.17 -1.59
N ASN A 238 -15.18 -11.06 -2.51
CA ASN A 238 -15.01 -10.82 -3.94
C ASN A 238 -15.84 -9.60 -4.40
N ALA A 239 -17.08 -9.49 -3.94
CA ALA A 239 -17.93 -8.34 -4.23
C ALA A 239 -17.38 -7.03 -3.63
N ASN A 240 -16.72 -7.08 -2.46
CA ASN A 240 -16.05 -5.92 -1.89
C ASN A 240 -14.88 -5.47 -2.76
N TRP A 241 -14.08 -6.40 -3.29
CA TRP A 241 -13.05 -6.05 -4.28
C TRP A 241 -13.64 -5.44 -5.55
N ALA A 242 -14.75 -6.00 -6.07
CA ALA A 242 -15.46 -5.41 -7.20
C ALA A 242 -15.94 -3.98 -6.91
N ALA A 243 -16.47 -3.71 -5.71
CA ALA A 243 -16.88 -2.37 -5.30
C ALA A 243 -15.68 -1.41 -5.23
N ILE A 244 -14.50 -1.86 -4.79
CA ILE A 244 -13.27 -1.05 -4.81
C ILE A 244 -12.92 -0.65 -6.24
N MET A 245 -12.89 -1.60 -7.18
CA MET A 245 -12.56 -1.30 -8.58
C MET A 245 -13.58 -0.34 -9.23
N GLN A 246 -14.87 -0.50 -8.91
CA GLN A 246 -15.95 0.29 -9.50
C GLN A 246 -16.08 1.70 -8.91
N ARG A 247 -15.82 1.87 -7.62
CA ARG A 247 -16.30 3.04 -6.86
C ARG A 247 -15.19 3.81 -6.16
N LEU A 248 -14.02 3.21 -5.94
CA LEU A 248 -12.87 3.94 -5.40
C LEU A 248 -12.23 4.72 -6.55
N THR A 249 -12.54 6.02 -6.60
CA THR A 249 -11.97 6.96 -7.58
C THR A 249 -11.30 8.14 -6.91
N PHE A 250 -10.26 8.68 -7.57
CA PHE A 250 -9.45 9.81 -7.10
C PHE A 250 -10.00 11.18 -7.52
N SER A 251 -11.02 11.20 -8.38
CA SER A 251 -11.80 12.40 -8.71
C SER A 251 -13.24 12.02 -9.09
N ASN A 252 -14.10 13.03 -9.23
CA ASN A 252 -15.50 12.84 -9.61
C ASN A 252 -15.63 12.35 -11.07
N PRO A 253 -16.14 11.13 -11.32
CA PRO A 253 -16.37 10.64 -12.68
C PRO A 253 -17.44 11.45 -13.43
N GLU A 254 -18.47 11.96 -12.74
CA GLU A 254 -19.53 12.76 -13.37
C GLU A 254 -18.96 14.03 -14.00
N ALA A 255 -18.00 14.68 -13.33
CA ALA A 255 -17.33 15.87 -13.86
C ALA A 255 -16.54 15.58 -15.17
N ILE A 256 -16.11 14.35 -15.41
CA ILE A 256 -15.48 13.93 -16.67
C ILE A 256 -16.55 13.80 -17.75
N LEU A 257 -17.66 13.14 -17.42
CA LEU A 257 -18.78 12.94 -18.35
C LEU A 257 -19.39 14.29 -18.76
N ASP A 258 -19.56 15.23 -17.84
CA ASP A 258 -20.15 16.54 -18.10
C ASP A 258 -19.28 17.40 -19.02
N ARG A 259 -17.96 17.40 -18.80
CA ARG A 259 -17.02 18.14 -19.67
C ARG A 259 -17.06 17.65 -21.12
N LEU A 260 -17.34 16.37 -21.32
CA LEU A 260 -17.36 15.73 -22.63
C LEU A 260 -18.75 15.78 -23.29
N ARG A 261 -19.82 15.99 -22.52
CA ARG A 261 -21.18 16.22 -23.06
C ARG A 261 -21.37 17.62 -23.69
N GLY A 262 -20.48 18.57 -23.42
CA GLY A 262 -20.58 19.95 -23.91
C GLY A 262 -21.77 20.72 -23.33
N PRO A 263 -21.95 22.02 -23.66
CA PRO A 263 -23.13 22.78 -23.28
C PRO A 263 -24.33 22.30 -24.12
N GLU A 264 -25.32 21.69 -23.47
CA GLU A 264 -26.68 21.35 -23.95
C GLU A 264 -26.88 21.12 -25.47
N GLY A 265 -27.01 19.84 -25.86
CA GLY A 265 -28.08 19.41 -26.78
C GLY A 265 -28.11 20.00 -28.19
N THR A 266 -27.00 19.98 -28.94
CA THR A 266 -27.13 20.09 -30.41
C THR A 266 -27.74 18.78 -30.92
N PRO A 267 -28.94 18.77 -31.53
CA PRO A 267 -29.48 17.56 -32.13
C PRO A 267 -28.50 17.08 -33.21
N PRO A 268 -28.36 15.77 -33.42
CA PRO A 268 -27.67 15.30 -34.62
C PRO A 268 -28.34 15.98 -35.83
N PRO A 269 -27.56 16.55 -36.77
CA PRO A 269 -28.15 17.20 -37.93
C PRO A 269 -29.03 16.18 -38.64
N THR A 270 -30.33 16.47 -38.75
CA THR A 270 -31.27 15.68 -39.54
C THR A 270 -30.67 15.47 -40.93
N PRO A 271 -30.64 14.23 -41.44
CA PRO A 271 -30.10 13.98 -42.77
C PRO A 271 -31.01 14.66 -43.78
N HIS A 272 -30.59 15.82 -44.28
CA HIS A 272 -31.14 16.37 -45.50
C HIS A 272 -30.69 15.45 -46.64
N GLN A 273 -31.66 14.72 -47.19
CA GLN A 273 -31.54 14.04 -48.48
C GLN A 273 -31.23 15.10 -49.54
N SER A 274 -29.96 15.23 -49.89
CA SER A 274 -29.56 15.74 -51.19
C SER A 274 -28.76 14.63 -51.85
N ASP A 275 -29.40 13.97 -52.81
CA ASP A 275 -28.80 13.03 -53.73
C ASP A 275 -27.82 13.79 -54.64
N ASP A 276 -26.55 13.87 -54.24
CA ASP A 276 -25.39 13.93 -55.13
C ASP A 276 -24.08 13.88 -54.31
N ASP A 277 -23.06 13.20 -54.84
CA ASP A 277 -21.72 12.91 -54.27
C ASP A 277 -21.58 11.71 -53.29
N SER A 278 -21.45 10.52 -53.87
CA SER A 278 -21.15 9.26 -53.19
C SER A 278 -19.78 9.21 -52.46
N ASP A 279 -18.84 10.08 -52.81
CA ASP A 279 -17.53 10.16 -52.13
C ASP A 279 -17.55 11.07 -50.89
N ALA A 280 -18.29 12.18 -50.93
CA ALA A 280 -18.36 13.14 -49.82
C ALA A 280 -19.17 12.61 -48.63
N SER A 281 -20.21 11.82 -48.89
CA SER A 281 -21.02 11.16 -47.86
C SER A 281 -20.25 10.07 -47.11
N THR A 282 -19.40 9.31 -47.80
CA THR A 282 -18.54 8.28 -47.20
C THR A 282 -17.46 8.90 -46.32
N GLU A 283 -16.79 9.95 -46.80
CA GLU A 283 -15.79 10.69 -46.02
C GLU A 283 -16.38 11.32 -44.76
N ARG A 284 -17.58 11.90 -44.87
CA ARG A 284 -18.29 12.46 -43.70
C ARG A 284 -18.64 11.40 -42.65
N HIS A 285 -19.06 10.21 -43.07
CA HIS A 285 -19.32 9.09 -42.14
C HIS A 285 -18.03 8.59 -41.47
N ARG A 286 -16.91 8.56 -42.20
CA ARG A 286 -15.60 8.22 -41.62
C ARG A 286 -15.16 9.24 -40.58
N LEU A 287 -15.22 10.53 -40.91
CA LEU A 287 -14.86 11.62 -39.99
C LEU A 287 -15.73 11.62 -38.72
N LEU A 288 -17.05 11.36 -38.84
CA LEU A 288 -17.94 11.22 -37.69
C LEU A 288 -17.59 9.99 -36.84
N HIS A 289 -17.31 8.84 -37.47
CA HIS A 289 -16.90 7.63 -36.78
C HIS A 289 -15.55 7.79 -36.08
N GLU A 290 -14.58 8.45 -36.71
CA GLU A 290 -13.28 8.81 -36.13
C GLU A 290 -13.43 9.77 -34.95
N THR A 291 -14.29 10.79 -35.07
CA THR A 291 -14.56 11.74 -33.99
C THR A 291 -15.18 11.04 -32.77
N HIS A 292 -16.19 10.19 -32.98
CA HIS A 292 -16.81 9.41 -31.91
C HIS A 292 -15.85 8.41 -31.27
N HIS A 293 -14.93 7.83 -32.06
CA HIS A 293 -13.91 6.91 -31.55
C HIS A 293 -12.91 7.63 -30.65
N GLU A 294 -12.39 8.79 -31.08
CA GLU A 294 -11.45 9.60 -30.30
C GLU A 294 -12.09 10.11 -28.98
N GLU A 295 -13.34 10.59 -29.03
CA GLU A 295 -14.09 10.97 -27.83
C GLU A 295 -14.24 9.79 -26.85
N HIS A 296 -14.59 8.61 -27.36
CA HIS A 296 -14.70 7.40 -26.53
C HIS A 296 -13.37 7.01 -25.89
N LEU A 297 -12.27 7.07 -26.63
CA LEU A 297 -10.92 6.82 -26.11
C LEU A 297 -10.52 7.84 -25.04
N GLN A 298 -10.86 9.12 -25.22
CA GLN A 298 -10.61 10.17 -24.22
C GLN A 298 -11.39 9.92 -22.92
N VAL A 299 -12.69 9.60 -23.01
CA VAL A 299 -13.51 9.23 -21.83
C VAL A 299 -12.85 8.04 -21.11
N ARG A 300 -12.52 6.99 -21.87
CA ARG A 300 -11.92 5.78 -21.31
C ARG A 300 -10.59 6.07 -20.61
N ARG A 301 -9.69 6.84 -21.23
CA ARG A 301 -8.40 7.24 -20.64
C ARG A 301 -8.62 8.06 -19.37
N ALA A 302 -9.53 9.03 -19.40
CA ALA A 302 -9.85 9.86 -18.24
C ALA A 302 -10.42 9.03 -17.07
N MET A 303 -11.33 8.09 -17.35
CA MET A 303 -11.87 7.15 -16.36
C MET A 303 -10.78 6.25 -15.79
N HIS A 304 -9.92 5.70 -16.63
CA HIS A 304 -8.80 4.87 -16.18
C HIS A 304 -7.87 5.62 -15.24
N ASN A 305 -7.56 6.88 -15.56
CA ASN A 305 -6.68 7.74 -14.76
C ASN A 305 -7.20 8.01 -13.34
N ILE A 306 -8.52 7.94 -13.14
CA ILE A 306 -9.12 8.18 -11.83
C ILE A 306 -9.41 6.90 -11.06
N SER A 307 -9.22 5.73 -11.68
CA SER A 307 -9.40 4.41 -11.06
C SER A 307 -8.20 4.00 -10.22
N VAL A 308 -8.33 2.92 -9.45
CA VAL A 308 -7.19 2.26 -8.77
C VAL A 308 -6.16 1.67 -9.73
N PHE A 309 -6.54 1.36 -10.97
CA PHE A 309 -5.66 0.78 -11.99
C PHE A 309 -5.04 1.81 -12.93
N LYS A 310 -4.90 3.08 -12.49
CA LYS A 310 -4.28 4.15 -13.29
C LYS A 310 -3.03 3.63 -14.02
N PRO A 311 -2.99 3.69 -15.37
CA PRO A 311 -1.98 2.96 -16.13
C PRO A 311 -0.54 3.41 -15.87
N SER A 312 -0.38 4.67 -15.46
CA SER A 312 0.89 5.31 -15.13
C SER A 312 1.34 5.14 -13.67
N SER A 313 0.67 4.29 -12.88
CA SER A 313 0.94 4.10 -11.46
C SER A 313 1.23 2.63 -11.10
N HIS A 314 2.18 2.41 -10.18
CA HIS A 314 2.28 1.13 -9.47
C HIS A 314 1.10 1.02 -8.49
N LEU A 315 0.53 -0.17 -8.35
CA LEU A 315 -0.59 -0.41 -7.45
C LEU A 315 -0.22 -1.41 -6.37
N PHE A 316 -0.52 -1.06 -5.12
CA PHE A 316 -0.36 -1.90 -3.94
C PHE A 316 -1.68 -1.99 -3.19
N VAL A 317 -2.07 -3.20 -2.80
CA VAL A 317 -3.28 -3.46 -2.02
C VAL A 317 -2.89 -4.21 -0.76
N LEU A 318 -3.25 -3.69 0.39
CA LEU A 318 -2.84 -4.23 1.69
C LEU A 318 -3.95 -4.10 2.72
N GLY A 319 -4.12 -5.11 3.55
CA GLY A 319 -5.20 -5.08 4.53
C GLY A 319 -5.54 -6.40 5.19
N ASP A 320 -6.52 -6.33 6.10
CA ASP A 320 -7.30 -7.49 6.52
C ASP A 320 -8.31 -7.83 5.41
N LEU A 321 -7.85 -8.67 4.48
CA LEU A 321 -8.65 -9.16 3.37
C LEU A 321 -9.65 -10.25 3.81
N ASN A 322 -9.53 -10.76 5.04
CA ASN A 322 -10.47 -11.69 5.67
C ASN A 322 -10.73 -13.00 4.91
N TYR A 323 -9.95 -13.35 3.89
CA TYR A 323 -10.01 -14.67 3.27
C TYR A 323 -9.57 -15.74 4.26
N ARG A 324 -10.22 -16.90 4.19
CA ARG A 324 -10.07 -17.99 5.16
C ARG A 324 -9.57 -19.24 4.46
N ILE A 325 -9.25 -20.28 5.23
CA ILE A 325 -8.98 -21.62 4.70
C ILE A 325 -10.26 -22.47 4.52
N SER A 326 -11.41 -22.00 5.03
CA SER A 326 -12.69 -22.70 4.98
C SER A 326 -13.87 -21.75 4.79
N THR A 327 -14.96 -22.23 4.18
CA THR A 327 -16.25 -21.53 4.05
C THR A 327 -17.19 -21.76 5.24
N SER A 328 -16.83 -22.64 6.17
CA SER A 328 -17.59 -22.92 7.39
C SER A 328 -16.70 -22.85 8.63
N SER A 329 -17.32 -22.60 9.79
CA SER A 329 -16.65 -22.66 11.09
C SER A 329 -16.11 -24.07 11.38
N PRO A 330 -15.05 -24.20 12.20
CA PRO A 330 -14.52 -25.50 12.59
C PRO A 330 -15.55 -26.32 13.39
N PRO A 331 -15.74 -27.61 13.08
CA PRO A 331 -16.45 -28.53 13.96
C PRO A 331 -15.63 -28.79 15.24
N PRO A 332 -16.22 -29.39 16.29
CA PRO A 332 -15.47 -29.87 17.44
C PRO A 332 -14.31 -30.78 17.01
N ASN A 333 -13.15 -30.61 17.65
CA ASN A 333 -11.91 -31.35 17.35
C ASN A 333 -11.36 -31.18 15.93
N ALA A 334 -11.71 -30.08 15.24
CA ALA A 334 -11.09 -29.74 13.96
C ALA A 334 -9.56 -29.66 14.09
N VAL A 335 -8.88 -30.16 13.07
CA VAL A 335 -7.42 -30.09 12.98
C VAL A 335 -7.02 -28.67 12.59
N PHE A 336 -6.14 -28.07 13.38
CA PHE A 336 -5.61 -26.73 13.15
C PHE A 336 -4.16 -26.78 12.67
N PRO A 337 -3.71 -25.76 11.90
CA PRO A 337 -2.31 -25.58 11.57
C PRO A 337 -1.42 -25.56 12.81
N SER A 338 -0.31 -26.27 12.74
CA SER A 338 0.79 -26.24 13.70
C SER A 338 1.91 -25.33 13.19
N LEU A 339 2.62 -24.68 14.12
CA LEU A 339 3.83 -23.93 13.82
C LEU A 339 5.08 -24.82 13.86
N ASP A 340 4.97 -26.03 14.41
CA ASP A 340 6.05 -27.01 14.49
C ASP A 340 6.32 -27.64 13.12
N PRO A 341 7.53 -27.49 12.54
CA PRO A 341 7.91 -28.09 11.26
C PRO A 341 7.84 -29.62 11.24
N ASP A 342 7.99 -30.27 12.39
CA ASP A 342 7.96 -31.74 12.50
C ASP A 342 6.53 -32.29 12.64
N SER A 343 5.53 -31.41 12.75
CA SER A 343 4.13 -31.79 12.84
C SER A 343 3.55 -32.17 11.48
N GLU A 344 2.75 -33.25 11.43
CA GLU A 344 1.94 -33.58 10.24
C GLU A 344 1.00 -32.45 9.84
N ASN A 345 0.65 -31.57 10.80
CA ASN A 345 -0.21 -30.41 10.59
C ASN A 345 0.59 -29.11 10.41
N TYR A 346 1.88 -29.18 10.04
CA TYR A 346 2.69 -27.99 9.79
C TYR A 346 1.98 -27.05 8.80
N TYR A 347 1.89 -25.77 9.15
CA TYR A 347 0.99 -24.82 8.49
C TYR A 347 1.06 -24.75 6.96
N PRO A 348 2.21 -24.94 6.27
CA PRO A 348 2.26 -24.85 4.81
C PRO A 348 1.34 -25.86 4.11
N THR A 349 1.06 -27.00 4.76
CA THR A 349 0.11 -28.00 4.26
C THR A 349 -1.32 -27.45 4.10
N PHE A 350 -1.64 -26.33 4.76
CA PHE A 350 -2.94 -25.68 4.69
C PHE A 350 -3.03 -24.54 3.66
N LEU A 351 -1.89 -24.06 3.13
CA LEU A 351 -1.87 -23.00 2.12
C LEU A 351 -2.70 -23.33 0.85
N PRO A 352 -2.76 -24.58 0.36
CA PRO A 352 -3.62 -24.94 -0.77
C PRO A 352 -5.12 -24.68 -0.53
N PHE A 353 -5.57 -24.57 0.73
CA PHE A 353 -6.96 -24.28 1.07
C PHE A 353 -7.27 -22.77 1.13
N ASP A 354 -6.25 -21.91 1.13
CA ASP A 354 -6.39 -20.45 1.20
C ASP A 354 -7.32 -19.93 0.12
N GLN A 355 -8.44 -19.33 0.54
CA GLN A 355 -9.45 -18.81 -0.38
C GLN A 355 -8.87 -17.70 -1.27
N LEU A 356 -8.04 -16.79 -0.75
CA LEU A 356 -7.54 -15.68 -1.56
C LEU A 356 -6.74 -16.19 -2.76
N THR A 357 -5.80 -17.10 -2.50
CA THR A 357 -4.96 -17.70 -3.55
C THR A 357 -5.81 -18.39 -4.61
N ARG A 358 -6.80 -19.20 -4.19
CA ARG A 358 -7.70 -19.91 -5.10
C ARG A 358 -8.59 -18.98 -5.91
N GLU A 359 -9.18 -17.97 -5.29
CA GLU A 359 -10.04 -16.99 -5.96
C GLU A 359 -9.24 -16.11 -6.93
N ARG A 360 -8.02 -15.71 -6.57
CA ARG A 360 -7.11 -14.92 -7.41
C ARG A 360 -6.67 -15.72 -8.63
N HIS A 361 -6.23 -16.97 -8.45
CA HIS A 361 -5.85 -17.84 -9.56
C HIS A 361 -7.03 -18.14 -10.51
N ALA A 362 -8.25 -18.15 -9.99
CA ALA A 362 -9.44 -18.31 -10.79
C ALA A 362 -9.96 -16.99 -11.41
N GLY A 363 -9.25 -15.88 -11.23
CA GLY A 363 -9.62 -14.58 -11.80
C GLY A 363 -10.92 -13.99 -11.24
N ARG A 364 -11.32 -14.34 -10.01
CA ARG A 364 -12.56 -13.85 -9.37
C ARG A 364 -12.34 -12.65 -8.46
N THR A 365 -11.10 -12.39 -8.08
CA THR A 365 -10.70 -11.31 -7.18
C THR A 365 -9.26 -10.89 -7.44
N MET A 366 -8.86 -9.71 -6.96
CA MET A 366 -7.49 -9.20 -7.05
C MET A 366 -6.91 -9.26 -8.49
N HIS A 367 -7.73 -8.90 -9.48
CA HIS A 367 -7.39 -8.98 -10.92
C HIS A 367 -6.02 -8.37 -11.23
N GLY A 368 -5.16 -9.17 -11.86
CA GLY A 368 -3.79 -8.79 -12.26
C GLY A 368 -2.77 -8.72 -11.11
N LEU A 369 -3.22 -8.66 -9.85
CA LEU A 369 -2.33 -8.53 -8.70
C LEU A 369 -1.56 -9.83 -8.44
N THR A 370 -0.33 -9.65 -7.99
CA THR A 370 0.59 -10.69 -7.55
C THR A 370 0.80 -10.58 -6.05
N GLU A 371 1.01 -11.72 -5.40
CA GLU A 371 1.40 -11.81 -3.99
C GLU A 371 2.71 -12.58 -3.91
N HIS A 372 3.61 -12.13 -3.04
CA HIS A 372 4.85 -12.86 -2.80
C HIS A 372 4.57 -14.16 -2.02
N GLU A 373 5.47 -15.12 -2.10
CA GLU A 373 5.29 -16.41 -1.43
C GLU A 373 5.14 -16.24 0.09
N ILE A 374 4.11 -16.86 0.67
CA ILE A 374 3.86 -16.84 2.11
C ILE A 374 4.74 -17.89 2.79
N ARG A 375 5.61 -17.43 3.68
CA ARG A 375 6.52 -18.27 4.48
C ARG A 375 6.33 -18.05 5.99
N PHE A 376 5.15 -17.55 6.36
CA PHE A 376 4.78 -17.22 7.74
C PHE A 376 3.46 -17.92 8.12
N PRO A 377 3.26 -18.22 9.42
CA PRO A 377 2.06 -18.91 9.89
C PRO A 377 0.80 -18.04 9.76
N PRO A 378 -0.40 -18.63 9.91
CA PRO A 378 -1.66 -17.87 9.89
C PRO A 378 -1.63 -16.66 10.83
N THR A 379 -2.18 -15.53 10.39
CA THR A 379 -2.14 -14.27 11.16
C THR A 379 -3.37 -14.04 12.03
N TYR A 380 -4.37 -14.93 11.94
CA TYR A 380 -5.64 -14.87 12.65
C TYR A 380 -6.18 -16.30 12.87
N LYS A 381 -6.97 -16.65 13.87
CA LYS A 381 -7.38 -15.85 15.05
C LYS A 381 -6.68 -16.39 16.30
N TYR A 382 -6.02 -15.49 17.01
CA TYR A 382 -5.33 -15.80 18.26
C TYR A 382 -6.21 -15.48 19.47
N ASP A 383 -6.24 -16.38 20.45
CA ASP A 383 -6.67 -16.08 21.82
C ASP A 383 -5.41 -15.72 22.61
N VAL A 384 -5.24 -14.43 22.93
CA VAL A 384 -4.14 -13.94 23.79
C VAL A 384 -4.35 -14.44 25.21
N LEU A 385 -3.33 -15.11 25.76
CA LEU A 385 -3.38 -15.67 27.12
C LEU A 385 -2.92 -14.63 28.16
N PRO A 386 -3.37 -14.75 29.43
CA PRO A 386 -2.87 -13.93 30.52
C PRO A 386 -1.36 -14.05 30.69
N LYS A 387 -0.74 -13.06 31.33
CA LYS A 387 0.66 -13.15 31.73
C LYS A 387 0.84 -14.23 32.79
N GLU A 388 1.90 -15.03 32.65
CA GLU A 388 2.27 -16.05 33.65
C GLU A 388 2.97 -15.42 34.87
N SER A 389 3.54 -14.21 34.74
CA SER A 389 4.32 -13.51 35.77
C SER A 389 4.07 -11.99 35.68
N PRO A 390 4.23 -11.20 36.78
CA PRO A 390 4.06 -9.74 36.79
C PRO A 390 5.21 -8.99 36.08
N VAL A 391 5.66 -9.48 34.93
CA VAL A 391 6.60 -8.78 34.06
C VAL A 391 5.90 -7.55 33.48
N ALA A 392 6.58 -6.40 33.43
CA ALA A 392 6.04 -5.20 32.82
C ALA A 392 5.67 -5.47 31.35
N ASP A 393 4.67 -4.77 30.80
CA ASP A 393 4.28 -4.94 29.38
C ASP A 393 5.46 -4.73 28.42
N GLU A 394 6.40 -3.86 28.78
CA GLU A 394 7.53 -3.49 27.94
C GLU A 394 8.64 -4.55 27.87
N ASP A 395 8.71 -5.43 28.87
CA ASP A 395 9.72 -6.49 29.00
C ASP A 395 9.22 -7.84 28.47
N GLU A 396 7.96 -7.90 28.01
CA GLU A 396 7.38 -9.11 27.44
C GLU A 396 7.77 -9.26 25.97
N LEU A 397 8.77 -10.09 25.73
CA LEU A 397 9.28 -10.36 24.38
C LEU A 397 8.34 -11.25 23.55
N GLU A 398 7.59 -12.15 24.20
CA GLU A 398 6.66 -13.06 23.55
C GLU A 398 5.32 -13.09 24.29
N VAL A 399 4.25 -12.84 23.55
CA VAL A 399 2.89 -12.91 24.08
C VAL A 399 2.43 -14.38 24.03
N PRO A 400 2.06 -15.01 25.16
CA PRO A 400 1.51 -16.35 25.12
C PRO A 400 0.13 -16.35 24.45
N TRP A 401 -0.13 -17.31 23.57
CA TRP A 401 -1.37 -17.41 22.81
C TRP A 401 -1.72 -18.85 22.49
N LYS A 402 -2.97 -19.06 22.09
CA LYS A 402 -3.44 -20.28 21.41
C LYS A 402 -4.36 -19.91 20.26
N PHE A 403 -4.59 -20.81 19.31
CA PHE A 403 -5.61 -20.55 18.30
C PHE A 403 -7.02 -20.60 18.89
N ALA A 404 -7.88 -19.68 18.44
CA ALA A 404 -9.25 -19.62 18.89
C ALA A 404 -10.05 -20.82 18.36
N PRO A 405 -10.69 -21.65 19.21
CA PRO A 405 -11.28 -22.93 18.77
C PRO A 405 -12.51 -22.77 17.86
N HIS A 406 -13.11 -21.57 17.84
CA HIS A 406 -14.31 -21.26 17.06
C HIS A 406 -14.00 -20.64 15.69
N ARG A 407 -12.72 -20.52 15.31
CA ARG A 407 -12.27 -20.00 14.02
C ARG A 407 -11.12 -20.85 13.49
N TYR A 408 -11.16 -21.17 12.20
CA TYR A 408 -9.98 -21.76 11.56
C TYR A 408 -8.85 -20.72 11.50
N PRO A 409 -7.61 -21.07 11.91
CA PRO A 409 -6.47 -20.22 11.65
C PRO A 409 -6.33 -19.92 10.16
N SER A 410 -6.19 -18.64 9.79
CA SER A 410 -6.20 -18.15 8.41
C SER A 410 -5.22 -16.98 8.19
N TRP A 411 -4.76 -16.81 6.96
CA TRP A 411 -3.96 -15.66 6.50
C TRP A 411 -4.88 -14.52 6.05
N THR A 412 -5.46 -13.82 7.01
CA THR A 412 -6.39 -12.72 6.75
C THR A 412 -5.68 -11.45 6.32
N ASP A 413 -4.46 -11.22 6.80
CA ASP A 413 -3.69 -10.00 6.63
C ASP A 413 -2.68 -10.17 5.48
N ARG A 414 -2.86 -9.42 4.39
CA ARG A 414 -2.21 -9.71 3.10
C ARG A 414 -1.74 -8.44 2.39
N ILE A 415 -0.71 -8.59 1.56
CA ILE A 415 -0.14 -7.49 0.78
C ILE A 415 0.11 -7.98 -0.65
N LEU A 416 -0.53 -7.33 -1.61
CA LEU A 416 -0.45 -7.64 -3.03
C LEU A 416 0.00 -6.41 -3.81
N TYR A 417 0.61 -6.63 -4.96
CA TYR A 417 1.05 -5.57 -5.85
C TYR A 417 0.80 -5.92 -7.31
N LEU A 418 0.59 -4.90 -8.14
CA LEU A 418 0.46 -5.06 -9.58
C LEU A 418 1.85 -5.00 -10.20
N ASP A 419 2.34 -6.16 -10.65
CA ASP A 419 3.67 -6.29 -11.23
C ASP A 419 3.83 -5.42 -12.51
N LEU A 420 5.08 -5.27 -12.96
CA LEU A 420 5.41 -4.48 -14.15
C LEU A 420 4.68 -5.04 -15.38
N PRO A 421 4.13 -4.16 -16.23
CA PRO A 421 3.38 -4.58 -17.39
C PRO A 421 4.30 -5.19 -18.46
N PRO A 422 3.76 -6.00 -19.39
CA PRO A 422 4.55 -6.71 -20.40
C PRO A 422 5.46 -5.82 -21.25
N TRP A 423 5.00 -4.60 -21.61
CA TRP A 423 5.78 -3.67 -22.43
C TRP A 423 6.97 -3.03 -21.71
N VAL A 424 6.96 -3.01 -20.37
CA VAL A 424 8.12 -2.61 -19.58
C VAL A 424 9.09 -3.80 -19.44
N LYS A 425 8.54 -5.00 -19.20
CA LYS A 425 9.32 -6.24 -19.05
C LYS A 425 10.06 -6.66 -20.32
N SER A 426 9.57 -6.26 -21.50
CA SER A 426 10.20 -6.56 -22.78
C SER A 426 11.37 -5.63 -23.13
N ARG A 427 11.61 -4.57 -22.35
CA ARG A 427 12.74 -3.66 -22.57
C ARG A 427 14.08 -4.35 -22.29
N SER A 428 15.14 -3.94 -23.00
CA SER A 428 16.48 -4.48 -22.80
C SER A 428 17.05 -4.20 -21.40
N ASP A 429 16.67 -3.07 -20.80
CA ASP A 429 17.01 -2.65 -19.45
C ASP A 429 15.98 -3.08 -18.39
N SER A 430 15.09 -4.02 -18.72
CA SER A 430 13.88 -4.39 -17.97
C SER A 430 14.06 -4.24 -16.45
N PRO A 431 13.52 -3.17 -15.85
CA PRO A 431 13.56 -3.02 -14.41
C PRO A 431 12.74 -4.14 -13.75
N LYS A 432 12.93 -4.33 -12.44
CA LYS A 432 12.20 -5.33 -11.66
C LYS A 432 11.72 -4.75 -10.34
N MET A 433 10.50 -5.12 -9.96
CA MET A 433 10.03 -4.98 -8.59
C MET A 433 10.70 -6.09 -7.76
N ARG A 434 11.56 -5.73 -6.80
CA ARG A 434 12.36 -6.70 -6.04
C ARG A 434 11.86 -6.78 -4.60
N VAL A 435 11.19 -7.87 -4.25
CA VAL A 435 10.81 -8.15 -2.86
C VAL A 435 12.05 -8.47 -2.04
N LEU A 436 12.21 -7.79 -0.91
CA LEU A 436 13.28 -7.99 0.06
C LEU A 436 12.84 -8.90 1.21
N ALA A 437 11.60 -8.72 1.68
CA ALA A 437 11.01 -9.51 2.75
C ALA A 437 9.48 -9.48 2.67
N TYR A 438 8.83 -10.60 2.99
CA TYR A 438 7.38 -10.68 3.17
C TYR A 438 7.08 -11.61 4.34
N ASP A 439 6.69 -11.05 5.49
CA ASP A 439 6.63 -11.80 6.75
C ASP A 439 5.59 -11.23 7.73
N ALA A 440 5.24 -12.01 8.75
CA ALA A 440 4.40 -11.59 9.86
C ALA A 440 5.28 -11.19 11.06
N LEU A 441 4.88 -10.12 11.74
CA LEU A 441 5.48 -9.70 13.00
C LEU A 441 4.91 -10.51 14.17
N PRO A 442 5.61 -10.56 15.33
CA PRO A 442 5.10 -11.23 16.51
C PRO A 442 3.75 -10.64 16.97
N LEU A 443 2.95 -11.50 17.63
CA LEU A 443 1.64 -11.12 18.16
C LEU A 443 1.78 -10.04 19.23
N LEU A 444 0.92 -9.02 19.19
CA LEU A 444 0.80 -8.03 20.25
C LEU A 444 -0.44 -8.31 21.10
N ARG A 445 -0.37 -8.04 22.41
CA ARG A 445 -1.49 -8.26 23.33
C ARG A 445 -2.79 -7.55 22.96
N ASN A 446 -2.69 -6.45 22.22
CA ASN A 446 -3.82 -5.59 21.90
C ASN A 446 -4.71 -6.15 20.77
N SER A 447 -4.29 -7.20 20.08
CA SER A 447 -5.01 -7.76 18.93
C SER A 447 -5.00 -9.28 18.89
N ASP A 448 -6.02 -9.86 18.26
CA ASP A 448 -6.09 -11.25 17.84
C ASP A 448 -5.49 -11.49 16.44
N HIS A 449 -4.89 -10.46 15.85
CA HIS A 449 -4.16 -10.49 14.60
C HIS A 449 -2.67 -10.23 14.79
N ARG A 450 -1.84 -10.83 13.93
CA ARG A 450 -0.43 -10.46 13.77
C ARG A 450 -0.28 -9.39 12.68
N PRO A 451 0.55 -8.36 12.86
CA PRO A 451 0.91 -7.46 11.75
C PRO A 451 1.63 -8.22 10.64
N VAL A 452 1.44 -7.81 9.39
CA VAL A 452 2.14 -8.38 8.22
C VAL A 452 2.83 -7.24 7.46
N TYR A 453 4.04 -7.47 6.97
CA TYR A 453 4.77 -6.48 6.19
C TYR A 453 5.37 -7.06 4.91
N LEU A 454 5.51 -6.21 3.90
CA LEU A 454 6.21 -6.45 2.64
C LEU A 454 7.22 -5.31 2.47
N ARG A 455 8.50 -5.64 2.34
CA ARG A 455 9.53 -4.69 1.94
C ARG A 455 9.98 -4.99 0.52
N MET A 456 10.10 -3.97 -0.31
CA MET A 456 10.50 -4.15 -1.70
C MET A 456 11.15 -2.90 -2.30
N GLN A 457 11.97 -3.12 -3.32
CA GLN A 457 12.45 -2.05 -4.19
C GLN A 457 11.52 -1.91 -5.40
N VAL A 458 10.98 -0.70 -5.57
CA VAL A 458 10.11 -0.32 -6.68
C VAL A 458 10.93 0.53 -7.66
N PRO A 459 11.09 0.12 -8.92
CA PRO A 459 11.92 0.86 -9.86
C PRO A 459 11.37 2.26 -10.13
N LEU A 460 12.26 3.22 -10.36
CA LEU A 460 11.86 4.57 -10.78
C LEU A 460 11.51 4.55 -12.27
N ILE A 461 10.22 4.45 -12.56
CA ILE A 461 9.69 4.47 -13.93
C ILE A 461 8.79 5.68 -14.08
N ALA A 462 9.15 6.60 -14.97
CA ALA A 462 8.36 7.79 -15.20
C ALA A 462 6.92 7.41 -15.60
N PRO A 463 5.89 8.16 -15.15
CA PRO A 463 4.48 7.86 -15.43
C PRO A 463 4.16 7.55 -16.90
N LYS A 464 4.79 8.27 -17.83
CA LYS A 464 4.66 8.05 -19.28
C LYS A 464 5.18 6.69 -19.77
N ASP A 465 6.22 6.15 -19.12
CA ASP A 465 6.90 4.93 -19.53
C ASP A 465 6.26 3.68 -18.92
N LEU A 466 5.53 3.85 -17.80
CA LEU A 466 4.71 2.80 -17.22
C LEU A 466 3.38 2.62 -17.95
N SER A 467 2.87 3.68 -18.59
CA SER A 467 1.63 3.67 -19.37
C SER A 467 1.73 2.77 -20.60
N PRO A 468 0.62 2.16 -21.07
CA PRO A 468 0.60 1.39 -22.31
C PRO A 468 1.04 2.25 -23.50
N PRO A 469 1.86 1.73 -24.42
CA PRO A 469 2.15 2.38 -25.69
C PRO A 469 0.88 2.63 -26.50
N ALA A 470 0.88 3.69 -27.33
CA ALA A 470 -0.27 4.06 -28.15
C ALA A 470 -0.80 2.90 -29.03
N SER A 471 0.07 2.01 -29.51
CA SER A 471 -0.31 0.83 -30.28
C SER A 471 -1.17 -0.18 -29.51
N ILE A 472 -0.99 -0.27 -28.18
CA ILE A 472 -1.80 -1.11 -27.29
C ILE A 472 -3.07 -0.36 -26.88
N GLU A 473 -2.98 0.95 -26.63
CA GLU A 473 -4.15 1.76 -26.24
C GLU A 473 -5.21 1.82 -27.34
N GLN A 474 -4.80 1.96 -28.60
CA GLN A 474 -5.71 2.06 -29.75
C GLN A 474 -6.34 0.72 -30.14
N ASN A 475 -5.74 -0.41 -29.73
CA ASN A 475 -6.28 -1.73 -30.00
C ASN A 475 -6.37 -2.57 -28.72
N PRO A 476 -7.31 -2.24 -27.82
CA PRO A 476 -7.43 -2.87 -26.51
C PRO A 476 -8.02 -4.29 -26.57
N ASP A 477 -8.57 -4.71 -27.71
CA ASP A 477 -9.20 -6.02 -27.91
C ASP A 477 -8.20 -7.09 -28.38
N ILE A 478 -6.89 -6.80 -28.30
CA ILE A 478 -5.85 -7.82 -28.42
C ILE A 478 -6.02 -8.77 -27.22
N GLU A 479 -6.73 -9.89 -27.45
CA GLU A 479 -7.07 -10.92 -26.43
C GLU A 479 -5.86 -11.41 -25.62
N SER A 480 -4.65 -11.25 -26.14
CA SER A 480 -3.41 -11.70 -25.51
C SER A 480 -2.97 -10.84 -24.31
N ILE A 481 -3.52 -9.63 -24.09
CA ILE A 481 -3.08 -8.73 -23.00
C ILE A 481 -4.17 -8.56 -21.94
N LYS A 482 -4.16 -9.43 -20.93
CA LYS A 482 -5.07 -9.37 -19.76
C LYS A 482 -4.49 -8.49 -18.63
N ASP A 483 -4.00 -7.30 -18.95
CA ASP A 483 -3.47 -6.36 -17.95
C ASP A 483 -4.54 -5.31 -17.58
N PRO A 484 -4.88 -5.14 -16.28
CA PRO A 484 -5.84 -4.14 -15.83
C PRO A 484 -5.55 -2.70 -16.26
N ARG A 485 -4.27 -2.36 -16.54
CA ARG A 485 -3.84 -1.04 -17.04
C ARG A 485 -4.23 -0.79 -18.49
N VAL A 486 -4.56 -1.82 -19.26
CA VAL A 486 -5.09 -1.67 -20.63
C VAL A 486 -6.60 -1.59 -20.59
N ARG A 487 -7.24 -2.50 -19.86
CA ARG A 487 -8.69 -2.58 -19.74
C ARG A 487 -9.09 -2.84 -18.29
N LEU A 488 -9.91 -1.94 -17.75
CA LEU A 488 -10.45 -2.12 -16.42
C LEU A 488 -11.23 -3.45 -16.32
N PRO A 489 -11.01 -4.27 -15.28
CA PRO A 489 -11.76 -5.49 -15.09
C PRO A 489 -13.26 -5.26 -14.90
N VAL A 490 -13.64 -4.09 -14.37
CA VAL A 490 -15.03 -3.66 -14.20
C VAL A 490 -15.12 -2.16 -14.49
N GLU A 491 -16.25 -1.74 -15.04
CA GLU A 491 -16.53 -0.32 -15.31
C GLU A 491 -16.66 0.49 -14.02
N ILE A 492 -16.31 1.77 -14.10
CA ILE A 492 -16.48 2.71 -12.98
C ILE A 492 -17.96 3.08 -12.89
N ASP A 493 -18.49 3.12 -11.67
CA ASP A 493 -19.82 3.60 -11.35
C ASP A 493 -19.77 5.11 -11.06
N PRO A 494 -20.25 5.98 -11.98
CA PRO A 494 -20.15 7.43 -11.80
C PRO A 494 -20.99 7.94 -10.63
N GLU A 495 -22.17 7.34 -10.44
CA GLU A 495 -23.13 7.75 -9.40
C GLU A 495 -22.65 7.38 -7.99
N ALA A 496 -21.70 6.45 -7.86
CA ALA A 496 -21.12 6.08 -6.58
C ALA A 496 -20.42 7.26 -5.88
N TRP A 497 -20.00 8.29 -6.62
CA TRP A 497 -19.39 9.49 -6.02
C TRP A 497 -20.36 10.20 -5.07
N SER A 498 -21.57 10.48 -5.52
CA SER A 498 -22.58 11.20 -4.71
C SER A 498 -23.07 10.36 -3.52
N ARG A 499 -23.25 9.04 -3.72
CA ARG A 499 -23.67 8.13 -2.64
C ARG A 499 -22.65 8.00 -1.52
N ARG A 500 -21.34 8.05 -1.83
CA ARG A 500 -20.26 8.07 -0.83
C ARG A 500 -20.32 9.31 0.08
N HIS A 501 -20.55 10.50 -0.48
CA HIS A 501 -20.71 11.72 0.31
C HIS A 501 -21.88 11.61 1.29
N ALA A 502 -23.01 11.07 0.83
CA ALA A 502 -24.17 10.82 1.69
C ALA A 502 -23.88 9.78 2.78
N ALA A 503 -23.15 8.70 2.46
CA ALA A 503 -22.71 7.71 3.43
C ALA A 503 -21.81 8.32 4.50
N ARG A 504 -20.88 9.21 4.12
CA ARG A 504 -19.99 9.92 5.07
C ARG A 504 -20.77 10.78 6.07
N GLN A 505 -21.84 11.44 5.63
CA GLN A 505 -22.70 12.20 6.56
C GLN A 505 -23.41 11.27 7.56
N LYS A 506 -23.90 10.11 7.11
CA LYS A 506 -24.50 9.10 8.00
C LYS A 506 -23.50 8.57 9.02
N GLU A 507 -22.24 8.36 8.61
CA GLU A 507 -21.17 7.97 9.53
C GLU A 507 -20.95 9.02 10.61
N LEU A 508 -20.85 10.30 10.25
CA LEU A 508 -20.65 11.38 11.21
C LEU A 508 -21.78 11.42 12.24
N VAL A 509 -23.02 11.35 11.79
CA VAL A 509 -24.19 11.30 12.68
C VAL A 509 -24.09 10.08 13.61
N THR A 510 -23.83 8.90 13.06
CA THR A 510 -23.70 7.65 13.84
C THR A 510 -22.56 7.75 14.87
N GLY A 511 -21.43 8.32 14.47
CA GLY A 511 -20.24 8.49 15.31
C GLY A 511 -20.48 9.45 16.46
N TRP A 512 -21.12 10.60 16.20
CA TRP A 512 -21.49 11.57 17.24
C TRP A 512 -22.58 11.04 18.17
N SER A 513 -23.58 10.33 17.65
CA SER A 513 -24.56 9.64 18.48
C SER A 513 -23.89 8.57 19.35
N ALA A 514 -22.99 7.76 18.81
CA ALA A 514 -22.25 6.81 19.64
C ALA A 514 -21.40 7.52 20.70
N PHE A 515 -20.72 8.62 20.34
CA PHE A 515 -19.92 9.40 21.28
C PHE A 515 -20.77 9.89 22.47
N LEU A 516 -21.91 10.54 22.20
CA LEU A 516 -22.76 11.12 23.24
C LEU A 516 -23.33 10.07 24.21
N TRP A 517 -23.68 8.88 23.73
CA TRP A 517 -24.33 7.84 24.55
C TRP A 517 -23.36 6.84 25.18
N THR A 518 -22.12 6.69 24.67
CA THR A 518 -21.20 5.64 25.12
C THR A 518 -19.95 6.16 25.83
N THR A 519 -19.69 7.46 25.82
CA THR A 519 -18.51 8.07 26.45
C THR A 519 -18.86 8.85 27.71
N LYS A 520 -17.90 8.99 28.63
CA LYS A 520 -18.07 9.77 29.87
C LYS A 520 -18.26 11.25 29.55
N GLU A 521 -17.50 11.75 28.59
CA GLU A 521 -17.57 13.12 28.08
C GLU A 521 -18.95 13.39 27.46
N GLY A 522 -19.46 12.44 26.68
CA GLY A 522 -20.82 12.48 26.13
C GLY A 522 -21.90 12.56 27.21
N ALA A 523 -21.79 11.73 28.24
CA ALA A 523 -22.70 11.74 29.38
C ALA A 523 -22.70 13.10 30.12
N TRP A 524 -21.52 13.73 30.27
CA TRP A 524 -21.42 15.08 30.85
C TRP A 524 -22.11 16.15 30.00
N ILE A 525 -21.95 16.08 28.68
CA ILE A 525 -22.64 17.00 27.74
C ILE A 525 -24.16 16.84 27.88
N LEU A 526 -24.68 15.61 27.85
CA LEU A 526 -26.11 15.34 27.98
C LEU A 526 -26.66 15.82 29.34
N THR A 527 -25.93 15.57 30.42
CA THR A 527 -26.30 16.01 31.77
C THR A 527 -26.34 17.54 31.87
N THR A 528 -25.35 18.22 31.27
CA THR A 528 -25.27 19.69 31.25
C THR A 528 -26.42 20.28 30.43
N MET A 529 -26.71 19.71 29.25
CA MET A 529 -27.85 20.14 28.43
C MET A 529 -29.19 19.95 29.14
N LEU A 530 -29.37 18.83 29.85
CA LEU A 530 -30.56 18.59 30.67
C LEU A 530 -30.68 19.62 31.79
N ALA A 531 -29.59 19.91 32.51
CA ALA A 531 -29.57 20.89 33.59
C ALA A 531 -29.89 22.31 33.08
N VAL A 532 -29.30 22.73 31.97
CA VAL A 532 -29.61 24.01 31.31
C VAL A 532 -31.07 24.03 30.88
N GLY A 533 -31.56 23.00 30.19
CA GLY A 533 -32.95 22.93 29.73
C GLY A 533 -33.97 23.00 30.88
N LEU A 534 -33.73 22.27 31.98
CA LEU A 534 -34.55 22.32 33.18
C LEU A 534 -34.51 23.70 33.84
N THR A 535 -33.33 24.33 33.89
CA THR A 535 -33.16 25.67 34.47
C THR A 535 -33.88 26.73 33.63
N THR A 536 -33.74 26.70 32.30
CA THR A 536 -34.43 27.62 31.38
C THR A 536 -35.95 27.41 31.45
N TRP A 537 -36.42 26.16 31.47
CA TRP A 537 -37.85 25.86 31.62
C TRP A 537 -38.40 26.35 32.97
N TRP A 538 -37.65 26.14 34.05
CA TRP A 538 -38.02 26.62 35.37
C TRP A 538 -38.12 28.16 35.39
N LEU A 539 -37.09 28.86 34.89
CA LEU A 539 -37.09 30.32 34.79
C LEU A 539 -38.24 30.85 33.94
N TYR A 540 -38.56 30.20 32.82
CA TYR A 540 -39.70 30.56 31.96
C TYR A 540 -41.06 30.37 32.64
N LYS A 541 -41.17 29.40 33.56
CA LYS A 541 -42.43 29.13 34.28
C LYS A 541 -42.61 30.01 35.52
N THR A 542 -41.51 30.46 36.13
CA THR A 542 -41.53 31.26 37.37
C THR A 542 -41.42 32.77 37.17
N GLY A 543 -41.00 33.21 35.98
CA GLY A 543 -41.04 34.62 35.55
C GLY A 543 -42.23 34.88 34.66
#